data_AF-A0A7J6MRM2-F1
#
_entry.id   AF-A0A7J6MRM2-F1
#
_cell.length_a   1.000
_cell.length_b   1.000
_cell.length_c   1.000
_cell.angle_alpha   90.00
_cell.angle_beta   90.00
_cell.angle_gamma   90.00
#
_symmetry.space_group_name_H-M   'P 1'
#
loop_
_entity.id
_entity.type
_entity.pdbx_description
1 polymer ?
#
loop_
_entity_poly.entity_id
_entity_poly.type
_entity_poly.pdbx_seq_one_letter_code
_entity_poly.pdbx_strand_id
1 'polypeptide(L)'
;MIPSFRSIVLSLLFITDKVLCWGPDGHAAIAEIADTRMSSKARKWVYEIMGNGYRLATSASWADNILYGNESSEWQWSKPLHYADTDACEFNYSRDCPNDVCVAGAIKNYTAQLTNTSLSMQQRQDAVKFLTHFMGDIHQPLHAGRYVDEGGNTIGVAINFANYEKTNLHKVWDEKMIDEFEEELYPGVYVQQDEDYNMDRTQYWSVTADEIGQELNAGGQYAGKVASWLSKCESLGLDVCVNEMVQESASLACMISYVNVDGSQIGNNDSLSFEYHNSRIDTIKEQLAKGAVRLAWVLDNTFDNFTTTTPAPTTTSTTTLSSSTSSAQPVVSTTSSPSSGSPSDSSSDAFQFGEHNAFWICLFGIFTVMMSL
;
A
#
# COMPACT_ATOMS: atom_id res chain seq x y z
N MET A 1 -48.03 39.15 -20.85
CA MET A 1 -47.35 37.98 -21.46
C MET A 1 -45.88 38.10 -21.13
N ILE A 2 -45.38 37.25 -20.24
CA ILE A 2 -43.98 37.21 -19.77
C ILE A 2 -43.34 35.98 -20.45
N PRO A 3 -42.20 36.07 -21.15
CA PRO A 3 -41.47 34.89 -21.56
C PRO A 3 -40.55 34.41 -20.43
N SER A 4 -40.61 33.11 -20.17
CA SER A 4 -39.87 32.39 -19.14
C SER A 4 -38.36 32.33 -19.43
N PHE A 5 -37.55 32.71 -18.45
CA PHE A 5 -36.12 32.37 -18.42
C PHE A 5 -35.96 30.86 -18.18
N ARG A 6 -35.43 30.14 -19.18
CA ARG A 6 -34.94 28.77 -18.99
C ARG A 6 -33.60 28.85 -18.28
N SER A 7 -33.56 28.36 -17.04
CA SER A 7 -32.32 28.20 -16.28
C SER A 7 -31.49 27.08 -16.91
N ILE A 8 -30.30 27.41 -17.41
CA ILE A 8 -29.27 26.44 -17.77
C ILE A 8 -28.60 26.05 -16.45
N VAL A 9 -28.89 24.84 -15.97
CA VAL A 9 -28.16 24.23 -14.85
C VAL A 9 -26.85 23.71 -15.44
N LEU A 10 -25.76 24.43 -15.20
CA LEU A 10 -24.41 23.97 -15.48
C LEU A 10 -24.04 22.98 -14.37
N SER A 11 -24.13 21.68 -14.65
CA SER A 11 -23.61 20.65 -13.75
C SER A 11 -22.09 20.75 -13.74
N LEU A 12 -21.50 21.32 -12.68
CA LEU A 12 -20.10 21.14 -12.37
C LEU A 12 -19.88 19.65 -12.05
N LEU A 13 -19.22 18.94 -12.96
CA LEU A 13 -18.53 17.69 -12.64
C LEU A 13 -17.35 18.07 -11.75
N PHE A 14 -17.50 17.87 -10.44
CA PHE A 14 -16.35 17.79 -9.55
C PHE A 14 -15.63 16.50 -9.92
N ILE A 15 -14.54 16.61 -10.67
CA ILE A 15 -13.53 15.57 -10.74
C ILE A 15 -12.96 15.56 -9.32
N THR A 16 -13.32 14.54 -8.54
CA THR A 16 -12.62 14.28 -7.29
C THR A 16 -11.27 13.75 -7.71
N ASP A 17 -10.24 14.60 -7.70
CA ASP A 17 -8.88 14.11 -7.81
C ASP A 17 -8.68 13.10 -6.68
N LYS A 18 -8.36 11.87 -7.06
CA LYS A 18 -8.00 10.83 -6.09
C LYS A 18 -6.67 11.29 -5.53
N VAL A 19 -6.70 11.72 -4.27
CA VAL A 19 -5.50 12.09 -3.55
C VAL A 19 -4.96 10.78 -2.98
N LEU A 20 -3.98 10.23 -3.66
CA LEU A 20 -3.21 9.11 -3.16
C LEU A 20 -2.22 9.61 -2.11
N CYS A 21 -1.68 8.68 -1.34
CA CYS A 21 -0.49 8.94 -0.55
C CYS A 21 0.72 9.01 -1.49
N TRP A 22 1.95 8.64 -1.11
CA TRP A 22 2.98 8.46 -2.17
C TRP A 22 2.35 7.75 -3.36
N GLY A 23 2.60 8.22 -4.58
CA GLY A 23 1.98 7.62 -5.75
C GLY A 23 2.31 6.12 -5.83
N PRO A 24 1.66 5.37 -6.74
CA PRO A 24 1.91 3.95 -6.91
C PRO A 24 3.40 3.57 -6.95
N ASP A 25 4.22 4.40 -7.60
CA ASP A 25 5.64 4.14 -7.76
C ASP A 25 6.43 4.39 -6.48
N GLY A 26 6.11 5.43 -5.71
CA GLY A 26 6.74 5.70 -4.41
C GLY A 26 6.49 4.58 -3.40
N HIS A 27 5.24 4.10 -3.31
CA HIS A 27 4.89 2.95 -2.47
C HIS A 27 5.59 1.67 -2.91
N ALA A 28 5.56 1.37 -4.21
CA ALA A 28 6.19 0.17 -4.75
C ALA A 28 7.71 0.20 -4.55
N ALA A 29 8.36 1.35 -4.72
CA ALA A 29 9.80 1.51 -4.48
C ALA A 29 10.16 1.24 -3.02
N ILE A 30 9.43 1.82 -2.06
CA ILE A 30 9.63 1.55 -0.62
C ILE A 30 9.54 0.06 -0.32
N ALA A 31 8.49 -0.59 -0.83
CA ALA A 31 8.22 -2.00 -0.61
C ALA A 31 9.27 -2.91 -1.26
N GLU A 32 9.70 -2.61 -2.49
CA GLU A 32 10.73 -3.37 -3.22
C GLU A 32 12.08 -3.28 -2.50
N ILE A 33 12.48 -2.07 -2.05
CA ILE A 33 13.72 -1.91 -1.29
C ILE A 33 13.61 -2.64 0.05
N ALA A 34 12.49 -2.53 0.76
CA ALA A 34 12.28 -3.23 2.04
C ALA A 34 12.35 -4.76 1.87
N ASP A 35 11.79 -5.31 0.79
CA ASP A 35 11.88 -6.73 0.43
C ASP A 35 13.32 -7.21 0.35
N THR A 36 14.23 -6.43 -0.24
CA THR A 36 15.65 -6.80 -0.32
C THR A 36 16.38 -6.71 1.02
N ARG A 37 15.92 -5.83 1.92
CA ARG A 37 16.61 -5.50 3.18
C ARG A 37 16.16 -6.31 4.39
N MET A 38 14.93 -6.80 4.41
CA MET A 38 14.44 -7.61 5.52
C MET A 38 15.26 -8.89 5.70
N SER A 39 15.37 -9.35 6.95
CA SER A 39 16.01 -10.61 7.28
C SER A 39 15.34 -11.80 6.60
N SER A 40 16.09 -12.89 6.42
CA SER A 40 15.53 -14.16 5.93
C SER A 40 14.43 -14.70 6.84
N LYS A 41 14.45 -14.34 8.13
CA LYS A 41 13.43 -14.71 9.11
C LYS A 41 12.12 -13.94 8.89
N ALA A 42 12.19 -12.62 8.77
CA ALA A 42 11.01 -11.81 8.45
C ALA A 42 10.42 -12.22 7.09
N ARG A 43 11.28 -12.38 6.07
CA ARG A 43 10.84 -12.84 4.74
C ARG A 43 10.11 -14.17 4.78
N LYS A 44 10.60 -15.13 5.57
CA LYS A 44 9.90 -16.40 5.78
C LYS A 44 8.50 -16.16 6.34
N TRP A 45 8.35 -15.34 7.39
CA TRP A 45 7.03 -15.07 7.97
C TRP A 45 6.09 -14.31 7.04
N VAL A 46 6.61 -13.35 6.27
CA VAL A 46 5.85 -12.70 5.20
C VAL A 46 5.35 -13.75 4.20
N TYR A 47 6.17 -14.71 3.79
CA TYR A 47 5.74 -15.79 2.88
C TYR A 47 4.73 -16.76 3.51
N GLU A 48 4.83 -17.04 4.81
CA GLU A 48 3.83 -17.85 5.53
C GLU A 48 2.46 -17.14 5.60
N ILE A 49 2.44 -15.81 5.62
CA ILE A 49 1.20 -15.01 5.64
C ILE A 49 0.66 -14.81 4.21
N MET A 50 1.50 -14.35 3.29
CA MET A 50 1.11 -13.86 1.98
C MET A 50 1.19 -14.93 0.87
N GLY A 51 1.92 -16.01 1.10
CA GLY A 51 2.27 -17.00 0.09
C GLY A 51 3.74 -16.94 -0.32
N ASN A 52 4.28 -18.07 -0.75
CA ASN A 52 5.70 -18.18 -1.13
C ASN A 52 6.03 -17.32 -2.35
N GLY A 53 7.10 -16.52 -2.27
CA GLY A 53 7.53 -15.65 -3.35
C GLY A 53 6.70 -14.37 -3.50
N TYR A 54 5.90 -14.03 -2.49
CA TYR A 54 5.17 -12.76 -2.46
C TYR A 54 6.14 -11.56 -2.53
N ARG A 55 5.82 -10.59 -3.38
CA ARG A 55 6.56 -9.33 -3.50
C ARG A 55 5.71 -8.21 -2.89
N LEU A 56 6.20 -7.55 -1.85
CA LEU A 56 5.44 -6.50 -1.15
C LEU A 56 4.99 -5.38 -2.09
N ALA A 57 5.85 -5.01 -3.06
CA ALA A 57 5.59 -3.98 -4.06
C ALA A 57 4.27 -4.19 -4.83
N THR A 58 3.89 -5.45 -5.08
CA THR A 58 2.65 -5.79 -5.83
C THR A 58 1.34 -5.42 -5.11
N SER A 59 1.42 -5.04 -3.84
CA SER A 59 0.28 -4.62 -3.03
C SER A 59 0.51 -3.33 -2.29
N ALA A 60 1.61 -2.63 -2.57
CA ALA A 60 2.00 -1.46 -1.79
C ALA A 60 0.96 -0.34 -1.89
N SER A 61 0.20 -0.27 -2.99
CA SER A 61 -0.91 0.68 -3.20
C SER A 61 -2.30 0.09 -2.88
N TRP A 62 -2.39 -1.12 -2.32
CA TRP A 62 -3.68 -1.78 -2.08
C TRP A 62 -4.60 -0.98 -1.16
N ALA A 63 -4.06 -0.31 -0.13
CA ALA A 63 -4.86 0.47 0.82
C ALA A 63 -5.54 1.68 0.14
N ASP A 64 -4.85 2.35 -0.77
CA ASP A 64 -5.46 3.39 -1.60
C ASP A 64 -6.45 2.82 -2.63
N ASN A 65 -6.12 1.68 -3.25
CA ASN A 65 -6.99 1.05 -4.24
C ASN A 65 -8.35 0.67 -3.67
N ILE A 66 -8.41 0.16 -2.44
CA ILE A 66 -9.69 -0.15 -1.78
C ILE A 66 -10.41 1.11 -1.30
N LEU A 67 -9.66 2.14 -0.87
CA LEU A 67 -10.21 3.41 -0.39
C LEU A 67 -10.87 4.21 -1.51
N TYR A 68 -10.28 4.23 -2.71
CA TYR A 68 -10.73 5.03 -3.85
C TYR A 68 -11.28 4.20 -5.02
N GLY A 69 -11.35 2.88 -4.88
CA GLY A 69 -11.83 1.95 -5.89
C GLY A 69 -13.30 1.56 -5.73
N ASN A 70 -13.67 0.43 -6.33
CA ASN A 70 -15.06 -0.05 -6.34
C ASN A 70 -15.57 -0.45 -4.95
N GLU A 71 -14.67 -0.80 -4.03
CA GLU A 71 -15.00 -1.21 -2.66
C GLU A 71 -15.01 -0.02 -1.68
N SER A 72 -14.82 1.20 -2.17
CA SER A 72 -14.64 2.41 -1.37
C SER A 72 -15.68 2.59 -0.25
N SER A 73 -16.95 2.23 -0.48
CA SER A 73 -18.00 2.35 0.53
C SER A 73 -17.76 1.49 1.78
N GLU A 74 -17.03 0.37 1.64
CA GLU A 74 -16.68 -0.52 2.75
C GLU A 74 -15.41 -0.06 3.48
N TRP A 75 -14.56 0.71 2.81
CA TRP A 75 -13.22 1.07 3.29
C TRP A 75 -13.04 2.56 3.64
N GLN A 76 -14.08 3.40 3.52
CA GLN A 76 -14.00 4.82 3.91
C GLN A 76 -13.49 5.06 5.33
N TRP A 77 -13.68 4.11 6.24
CA TRP A 77 -13.17 4.19 7.61
C TRP A 77 -11.64 4.19 7.70
N SER A 78 -10.93 3.70 6.67
CA SER A 78 -9.46 3.67 6.66
C SER A 78 -8.85 4.99 6.22
N LYS A 79 -9.61 5.91 5.60
CA LYS A 79 -9.11 7.21 5.12
C LYS A 79 -8.22 7.96 6.13
N PRO A 80 -8.63 8.18 7.39
CA PRO A 80 -7.80 8.92 8.35
C PRO A 80 -6.55 8.15 8.81
N LEU A 81 -6.40 6.88 8.44
CA LEU A 81 -5.22 6.08 8.79
C LEU A 81 -4.02 6.37 7.88
N HIS A 82 -4.21 7.14 6.80
CA HIS A 82 -3.14 7.45 5.85
C HIS A 82 -2.31 8.67 6.27
N TYR A 83 -2.73 9.46 7.26
CA TYR A 83 -2.03 10.69 7.62
C TYR A 83 -2.10 10.96 9.13
N ALA A 84 -1.37 11.99 9.57
CA ALA A 84 -1.47 12.57 10.90
C ALA A 84 -1.39 14.10 10.76
N ASP A 85 -2.52 14.77 10.79
CA ASP A 85 -2.57 16.23 10.68
C ASP A 85 -1.87 16.87 11.88
N THR A 86 -0.90 17.75 11.62
CA THR A 86 -0.12 18.42 12.67
C THR A 86 -0.47 19.91 12.78
N ASP A 87 -0.30 20.44 13.98
CA ASP A 87 -0.37 21.89 14.23
C ASP A 87 1.05 22.45 14.29
N ALA A 88 1.29 23.52 13.53
CA ALA A 88 2.59 24.19 13.42
C ALA A 88 3.79 23.25 13.15
N CYS A 89 3.57 22.14 12.44
CA CYS A 89 4.59 21.12 12.15
C CYS A 89 5.21 20.46 13.38
N GLU A 90 4.48 20.50 14.51
CA GLU A 90 4.80 19.76 15.72
C GLU A 90 3.77 18.65 15.86
N PHE A 91 4.23 17.40 15.91
CA PHE A 91 3.38 16.25 16.12
C PHE A 91 3.24 15.97 17.62
N ASN A 92 1.99 15.89 18.07
CA ASN A 92 1.64 15.40 19.39
C ASN A 92 0.65 14.26 19.27
N TYR A 93 1.08 13.03 19.58
CA TYR A 93 0.25 11.84 19.39
C TYR A 93 -1.13 11.93 20.04
N SER A 94 -1.25 12.46 21.26
CA SER A 94 -2.54 12.55 21.94
C SER A 94 -3.48 13.59 21.33
N ARG A 95 -2.93 14.66 20.74
CA ARG A 95 -3.70 15.71 20.07
C ARG A 95 -4.07 15.31 18.64
N ASP A 96 -3.10 14.77 17.90
CA ASP A 96 -3.13 14.61 16.45
C ASP A 96 -3.49 13.18 16.01
N CYS A 97 -3.47 12.21 16.93
CA CYS A 97 -3.85 10.81 16.69
C CYS A 97 -4.96 10.35 17.65
N PRO A 98 -6.13 11.02 17.67
CA PRO A 98 -7.19 10.68 18.62
C PRO A 98 -7.67 9.25 18.41
N ASN A 99 -7.72 8.47 19.49
CA ASN A 99 -8.12 7.06 19.50
C ASN A 99 -7.26 6.15 18.61
N ASP A 100 -5.98 6.49 18.42
CA ASP A 100 -5.06 5.79 17.52
C ASP A 100 -5.51 5.82 16.03
N VAL A 101 -6.40 6.75 15.66
CA VAL A 101 -6.90 6.93 14.28
C VAL A 101 -6.03 7.97 13.56
N CYS A 102 -4.83 7.55 13.18
CA CYS A 102 -3.90 8.26 12.31
C CYS A 102 -2.86 7.24 11.77
N VAL A 103 -1.97 7.66 10.87
CA VAL A 103 -0.91 6.77 10.32
C VAL A 103 0.00 6.14 11.37
N ALA A 104 0.39 6.88 12.41
CA ALA A 104 1.22 6.33 13.48
C ALA A 104 0.46 5.28 14.32
N GLY A 105 -0.83 5.50 14.59
CA GLY A 105 -1.70 4.51 15.25
C GLY A 105 -2.00 3.30 14.38
N ALA A 106 -2.19 3.51 13.07
CA ALA A 106 -2.39 2.45 12.11
C ALA A 106 -1.17 1.51 12.04
N ILE A 107 0.05 2.07 11.95
CA ILE A 107 1.28 1.27 11.96
C ILE A 107 1.34 0.41 13.24
N LYS A 108 1.16 1.00 14.42
CA LYS A 108 1.13 0.25 15.69
C LYS A 108 0.11 -0.89 15.67
N ASN A 109 -1.11 -0.61 15.22
CA ASN A 109 -2.20 -1.58 15.15
C ASN A 109 -1.85 -2.73 14.19
N TYR A 110 -1.54 -2.44 12.93
CA TYR A 110 -1.30 -3.47 11.92
C TYR A 110 -0.01 -4.24 12.18
N THR A 111 1.01 -3.62 12.78
CA THR A 111 2.18 -4.36 13.29
C THR A 111 1.78 -5.41 14.34
N ALA A 112 0.95 -5.07 15.32
CA ALA A 112 0.50 -6.01 16.34
C ALA A 112 -0.33 -7.18 15.77
N GLN A 113 -1.04 -6.95 14.67
CA GLN A 113 -1.85 -7.98 14.01
C GLN A 113 -1.01 -9.04 13.28
N LEU A 114 0.21 -8.71 12.81
CA LEU A 114 1.06 -9.63 12.05
C LEU A 114 1.34 -10.95 12.80
N THR A 115 1.57 -10.87 14.11
CA THR A 115 1.88 -12.01 14.97
C THR A 115 0.68 -12.53 15.77
N ASN A 116 -0.51 -11.94 15.58
CA ASN A 116 -1.70 -12.38 16.30
C ASN A 116 -2.34 -13.60 15.61
N THR A 117 -2.06 -14.80 16.13
CA THR A 117 -2.57 -16.06 15.58
C THR A 117 -4.06 -16.30 15.84
N SER A 118 -4.76 -15.44 16.59
CA SER A 118 -6.22 -15.51 16.71
C SER A 118 -6.94 -14.87 15.52
N LEU A 119 -6.26 -14.05 14.72
CA LEU A 119 -6.81 -13.43 13.52
C LEU A 119 -6.84 -14.45 12.38
N SER A 120 -7.78 -14.25 11.45
CA SER A 120 -7.82 -15.03 10.22
C SER A 120 -6.58 -14.76 9.37
N MET A 121 -6.25 -15.69 8.46
CA MET A 121 -5.16 -15.45 7.53
C MET A 121 -5.38 -14.19 6.70
N GLN A 122 -6.62 -13.95 6.25
CA GLN A 122 -7.00 -12.75 5.50
C GLN A 122 -6.69 -11.47 6.30
N GLN A 123 -7.07 -11.42 7.58
CA GLN A 123 -6.78 -10.24 8.43
C GLN A 123 -5.28 -9.99 8.58
N ARG A 124 -4.49 -11.06 8.71
CA ARG A 124 -3.02 -10.94 8.78
C ARG A 124 -2.41 -10.50 7.45
N GLN A 125 -2.99 -10.94 6.33
CA GLN A 125 -2.58 -10.49 5.00
C GLN A 125 -2.90 -9.01 4.79
N ASP A 126 -4.10 -8.57 5.17
CA ASP A 126 -4.49 -7.17 5.10
C ASP A 126 -3.59 -6.32 6.01
N ALA A 127 -3.20 -6.84 7.18
CA ALA A 127 -2.23 -6.17 8.06
C ALA A 127 -0.84 -6.00 7.41
N VAL A 128 -0.35 -6.98 6.63
CA VAL A 128 0.91 -6.81 5.87
C VAL A 128 0.77 -5.70 4.84
N LYS A 129 -0.33 -5.68 4.09
CA LYS A 129 -0.57 -4.67 3.04
C LYS A 129 -0.70 -3.27 3.62
N PHE A 130 -1.53 -3.11 4.66
CA PHE A 130 -1.70 -1.84 5.37
C PHE A 130 -0.39 -1.35 5.97
N LEU A 131 0.35 -2.22 6.68
CA LEU A 131 1.64 -1.82 7.24
C LEU A 131 2.62 -1.36 6.15
N THR A 132 2.70 -2.09 5.04
CA THR A 132 3.57 -1.75 3.91
C THR A 132 3.23 -0.38 3.35
N HIS A 133 1.93 -0.10 3.15
CA HIS A 133 1.44 1.17 2.66
C HIS A 133 1.71 2.32 3.64
N PHE A 134 1.28 2.19 4.90
CA PHE A 134 1.41 3.26 5.90
C PHE A 134 2.86 3.59 6.26
N MET A 135 3.78 2.64 6.10
CA MET A 135 5.22 2.93 6.21
C MET A 135 5.73 3.83 5.08
N GLY A 136 5.06 3.83 3.92
CA GLY A 136 5.24 4.85 2.90
C GLY A 136 4.66 6.18 3.35
N ASP A 137 3.36 6.22 3.66
CA ASP A 137 2.62 7.44 4.00
C ASP A 137 3.31 8.26 5.09
N ILE A 138 3.74 7.60 6.17
CA ILE A 138 4.35 8.28 7.32
C ILE A 138 5.66 9.00 6.94
N HIS A 139 6.28 8.65 5.81
CA HIS A 139 7.49 9.29 5.29
C HIS A 139 7.22 10.35 4.21
N GLN A 140 5.98 10.51 3.75
CA GLN A 140 5.60 11.62 2.88
C GLN A 140 5.38 12.87 3.75
N PRO A 141 6.18 13.95 3.58
CA PRO A 141 6.08 15.13 4.44
C PRO A 141 4.65 15.69 4.63
N LEU A 142 3.89 15.80 3.55
CA LEU A 142 2.54 16.37 3.56
C LEU A 142 1.47 15.43 4.14
N HIS A 143 1.78 14.14 4.39
CA HIS A 143 0.95 13.25 5.22
C HIS A 143 1.06 13.57 6.71
N ALA A 144 2.05 14.37 7.09
CA ALA A 144 2.17 14.99 8.40
C ALA A 144 1.96 16.51 8.32
N GLY A 145 1.21 16.95 7.30
CA GLY A 145 0.96 18.34 6.97
C GLY A 145 -0.07 19.02 7.88
N ARG A 146 -0.51 20.21 7.46
CA ARG A 146 -1.42 21.05 8.24
C ARG A 146 -2.87 20.63 8.00
N TYR A 147 -3.65 20.59 9.08
CA TYR A 147 -5.09 20.32 9.01
C TYR A 147 -5.83 21.31 8.10
N VAL A 148 -5.50 22.60 8.16
CA VAL A 148 -6.23 23.69 7.49
C VAL A 148 -6.16 23.63 5.96
N ASP A 149 -5.13 22.96 5.42
CA ASP A 149 -4.96 22.81 3.99
C ASP A 149 -5.11 21.35 3.52
N GLU A 150 -5.56 20.46 4.42
CA GLU A 150 -5.66 19.02 4.21
C GLU A 150 -4.32 18.44 3.71
N GLY A 151 -3.20 18.83 4.35
CA GLY A 151 -1.86 18.42 3.92
C GLY A 151 -1.47 19.01 2.56
N GLY A 152 -1.95 20.20 2.19
CA GLY A 152 -1.68 20.82 0.90
C GLY A 152 -2.61 20.40 -0.24
N ASN A 153 -3.58 19.53 0.00
CA ASN A 153 -4.59 19.14 -1.00
C ASN A 153 -5.44 20.32 -1.48
N THR A 154 -5.67 21.30 -0.62
CA THR A 154 -6.43 22.51 -0.94
C THR A 154 -5.58 23.66 -1.48
N ILE A 155 -4.27 23.43 -1.68
CA ILE A 155 -3.34 24.38 -2.29
C ILE A 155 -3.15 24.00 -3.75
N GLY A 156 -4.01 24.54 -4.61
CA GLY A 156 -3.89 24.37 -6.06
C GLY A 156 -2.68 25.11 -6.62
N VAL A 157 -1.86 24.42 -7.42
CA VAL A 157 -0.63 24.96 -8.02
C VAL A 157 -0.57 24.59 -9.51
N ALA A 158 0.28 25.29 -10.26
CA ALA A 158 0.75 24.82 -11.56
C ALA A 158 2.20 24.34 -11.42
N ILE A 159 2.58 23.28 -12.13
CA ILE A 159 3.97 22.82 -12.19
C ILE A 159 4.54 23.08 -13.58
N ASN A 160 5.85 23.33 -13.67
CA ASN A 160 6.55 23.48 -14.94
C ASN A 160 7.36 22.23 -15.33
N PHE A 161 7.22 21.15 -14.57
CA PHE A 161 7.76 19.81 -14.78
C PHE A 161 6.58 18.83 -14.89
N ALA A 162 6.83 17.55 -15.16
CA ALA A 162 5.84 16.48 -15.28
C ALA A 162 4.63 16.91 -16.14
N ASN A 163 4.89 17.26 -17.40
CA ASN A 163 3.89 17.68 -18.40
C ASN A 163 3.11 18.98 -18.13
N TYR A 164 3.65 19.93 -17.37
CA TYR A 164 3.08 21.28 -17.18
C TYR A 164 1.65 21.28 -16.63
N GLU A 165 1.41 20.48 -15.59
CA GLU A 165 0.07 20.22 -15.06
C GLU A 165 -0.44 21.33 -14.12
N LYS A 166 -1.76 21.50 -14.07
CA LYS A 166 -2.44 22.12 -12.93
C LYS A 166 -2.89 21.03 -11.96
N THR A 167 -2.43 21.12 -10.72
CA THR A 167 -2.63 20.09 -9.71
C THR A 167 -2.74 20.76 -8.32
N ASN A 168 -2.54 20.00 -7.24
CA ASN A 168 -2.40 20.53 -5.89
C ASN A 168 -1.02 20.16 -5.30
N LEU A 169 -0.61 20.88 -4.25
CA LEU A 169 0.71 20.72 -3.64
C LEU A 169 0.94 19.30 -3.11
N HIS A 170 -0.10 18.63 -2.58
CA HIS A 170 0.01 17.25 -2.07
C HIS A 170 0.41 16.29 -3.18
N LYS A 171 -0.35 16.29 -4.28
CA LYS A 171 -0.08 15.45 -5.46
C LYS A 171 1.28 15.73 -6.11
N VAL A 172 1.80 16.96 -5.98
CA VAL A 172 3.18 17.26 -6.42
C VAL A 172 4.20 16.43 -5.66
N TRP A 173 4.02 16.26 -4.36
CA TRP A 173 4.89 15.45 -3.52
C TRP A 173 4.67 13.96 -3.68
N ASP A 174 3.42 13.52 -3.78
CA ASP A 174 3.11 12.10 -3.94
C ASP A 174 3.60 11.53 -5.26
N GLU A 175 3.34 12.25 -6.35
CA GLU A 175 3.45 11.71 -7.70
C GLU A 175 4.41 12.54 -8.54
N LYS A 176 4.14 13.84 -8.70
CA LYS A 176 4.70 14.59 -9.83
C LYS A 176 6.21 14.80 -9.79
N MET A 177 6.81 14.86 -8.61
CA MET A 177 8.26 14.91 -8.49
C MET A 177 8.91 13.55 -8.76
N ILE A 178 8.23 12.44 -8.46
CA ILE A 178 8.68 11.09 -8.84
C ILE A 178 8.48 10.89 -10.35
N ASP A 179 7.34 11.35 -10.88
CA ASP A 179 7.03 11.30 -12.31
C ASP A 179 8.10 12.00 -13.15
N GLU A 180 8.51 13.22 -12.78
CA GLU A 180 9.57 13.94 -13.50
C GLU A 180 10.89 13.18 -13.45
N PHE A 181 11.30 12.69 -12.28
CA PHE A 181 12.53 11.92 -12.13
C PHE A 181 12.54 10.64 -12.98
N GLU A 182 11.43 9.90 -13.02
CA GLU A 182 11.32 8.68 -13.82
C GLU A 182 11.20 8.99 -15.32
N GLU A 183 10.55 10.09 -15.70
CA GLU A 183 10.48 10.56 -17.09
C GLU A 183 11.86 10.93 -17.65
N GLU A 184 12.74 11.54 -16.84
CA GLU A 184 14.14 11.81 -17.23
C GLU A 184 14.91 10.53 -17.59
N LEU A 185 14.56 9.40 -16.97
CA LEU A 185 15.19 8.09 -17.22
C LEU A 185 14.50 7.33 -18.37
N TYR A 186 13.25 7.67 -18.68
CA TYR A 186 12.42 7.06 -19.73
C TYR A 186 11.85 8.10 -20.71
N PRO A 187 12.69 8.94 -21.36
CA PRO A 187 12.20 10.08 -22.12
C PRO A 187 11.34 9.64 -23.31
N GLY A 188 10.12 10.18 -23.37
CA GLY A 188 9.15 9.94 -24.45
C GLY A 188 8.45 8.57 -24.41
N VAL A 189 8.68 7.77 -23.37
CA VAL A 189 7.97 6.49 -23.15
C VAL A 189 7.34 6.38 -21.76
N TYR A 190 7.76 7.22 -20.80
CA TYR A 190 7.14 7.30 -19.48
C TYR A 190 5.65 7.65 -19.59
N VAL A 191 4.86 7.05 -18.70
CA VAL A 191 3.43 7.32 -18.53
C VAL A 191 3.28 7.84 -17.11
N GLN A 192 2.69 9.02 -16.93
CA GLN A 192 2.51 9.64 -15.63
C GLN A 192 1.64 8.75 -14.71
N GLN A 193 1.90 8.75 -13.39
CA GLN A 193 1.22 7.86 -12.44
C GLN A 193 -0.32 7.98 -12.47
N ASP A 194 -0.83 9.16 -12.77
CA ASP A 194 -2.25 9.49 -12.80
C ASP A 194 -2.94 9.29 -14.15
N GLU A 195 -2.20 8.94 -15.20
CA GLU A 195 -2.77 8.67 -16.54
C GLU A 195 -3.42 7.28 -16.61
N ASP A 196 -2.80 6.25 -16.01
CA ASP A 196 -3.34 4.90 -15.94
C ASP A 196 -2.88 4.15 -14.68
N TYR A 197 -3.72 4.21 -13.64
CA TYR A 197 -3.52 3.49 -12.38
C TYR A 197 -3.56 1.96 -12.49
N ASN A 198 -4.00 1.39 -13.63
CA ASN A 198 -4.04 -0.06 -13.84
C ASN A 198 -2.86 -0.58 -14.66
N MET A 199 -1.99 0.32 -15.14
CA MET A 199 -0.79 -0.05 -15.88
C MET A 199 0.16 -0.84 -14.98
N ASP A 200 0.83 -1.85 -15.53
CA ASP A 200 2.00 -2.44 -14.87
C ASP A 200 3.15 -1.43 -14.93
N ARG A 201 3.37 -0.72 -13.83
CA ARG A 201 4.44 0.28 -13.70
C ARG A 201 5.75 -0.32 -13.20
N THR A 202 5.90 -1.66 -13.19
CA THR A 202 7.06 -2.34 -12.56
C THR A 202 8.39 -1.80 -13.04
N GLN A 203 8.50 -1.51 -14.32
CA GLN A 203 9.71 -0.95 -14.89
C GLN A 203 10.09 0.42 -14.33
N TYR A 204 9.11 1.26 -13.97
CA TYR A 204 9.34 2.63 -13.50
C TYR A 204 9.80 2.63 -12.05
N TRP A 205 9.00 2.07 -11.13
CA TRP A 205 9.37 2.05 -9.72
C TRP A 205 10.61 1.21 -9.43
N SER A 206 10.93 0.21 -10.27
CA SER A 206 12.16 -0.59 -10.10
C SER A 206 13.42 0.26 -10.30
N VAL A 207 13.39 1.26 -11.19
CA VAL A 207 14.55 2.15 -11.38
C VAL A 207 14.72 3.06 -10.16
N THR A 208 13.62 3.62 -9.66
CA THR A 208 13.62 4.40 -8.41
C THR A 208 14.14 3.55 -7.23
N ALA A 209 13.66 2.30 -7.12
CA ALA A 209 14.11 1.36 -6.10
C ALA A 209 15.59 0.99 -6.23
N ASP A 210 16.08 0.73 -7.44
CA ASP A 210 17.46 0.35 -7.71
C ASP A 210 18.44 1.48 -7.40
N GLU A 211 18.12 2.72 -7.78
CA GLU A 211 18.96 3.89 -7.49
C GLU A 211 19.07 4.12 -5.98
N ILE A 212 17.94 4.15 -5.27
CA ILE A 212 17.93 4.31 -3.81
C ILE A 212 18.61 3.12 -3.12
N GLY A 213 18.39 1.90 -3.62
CA GLY A 213 19.02 0.68 -3.12
C GLY A 213 20.54 0.74 -3.23
N GLN A 214 21.08 1.28 -4.32
CA GLN A 214 22.53 1.52 -4.48
C GLN A 214 23.04 2.53 -3.45
N GLU A 215 22.31 3.63 -3.21
CA GLU A 215 22.69 4.63 -2.22
C GLU A 215 22.66 4.11 -0.76
N LEU A 216 21.84 3.10 -0.50
CA LEU A 216 21.79 2.39 0.78
C LEU A 216 22.92 1.35 0.97
N ASN A 217 23.55 0.91 -0.12
CA ASN A 217 24.63 -0.08 -0.09
C ASN A 217 25.98 0.56 0.27
N ALA A 218 26.95 -0.26 0.67
CA ALA A 218 28.28 0.21 1.06
C ALA A 218 28.91 1.10 -0.04
N GLY A 219 29.24 2.34 0.32
CA GLY A 219 29.78 3.35 -0.59
C GLY A 219 28.76 4.37 -1.10
N GLY A 220 27.46 4.08 -0.97
CA GLY A 220 26.37 5.01 -1.25
C GLY A 220 26.19 6.07 -0.15
N GLN A 221 25.49 7.16 -0.49
CA GLN A 221 25.32 8.34 0.34
C GLN A 221 24.45 8.11 1.59
N TYR A 222 23.61 7.07 1.57
CA TYR A 222 22.73 6.72 2.69
C TYR A 222 23.30 5.64 3.61
N ALA A 223 24.33 4.89 3.16
CA ALA A 223 24.90 3.77 3.91
C ALA A 223 25.31 4.15 5.35
N GLY A 224 25.95 5.32 5.52
CA GLY A 224 26.36 5.84 6.82
C GLY A 224 25.22 6.45 7.66
N LYS A 225 24.05 6.71 7.06
CA LYS A 225 22.90 7.34 7.73
C LYS A 225 21.94 6.33 8.36
N VAL A 226 21.89 5.09 7.85
CA VAL A 226 20.94 4.04 8.27
C VAL A 226 20.88 3.86 9.80
N ALA A 227 22.04 3.76 10.46
CA ALA A 227 22.09 3.60 11.92
C ALA A 227 21.45 4.77 12.66
N SER A 228 21.61 6.00 12.17
CA SER A 228 20.99 7.18 12.77
C SER A 228 19.47 7.18 12.58
N TRP A 229 18.97 6.75 11.40
CA TRP A 229 17.54 6.68 11.09
C TRP A 229 16.79 5.64 11.95
N LEU A 230 17.49 4.61 12.41
CA LEU A 230 16.94 3.54 13.26
C LEU A 230 17.24 3.74 14.76
N SER A 231 18.15 4.65 15.13
CA SER A 231 18.66 4.78 16.49
C SER A 231 17.57 4.87 17.57
N LYS A 232 16.55 5.73 17.38
CA LYS A 232 15.42 5.86 18.30
C LYS A 232 14.50 4.65 18.27
N CYS A 233 14.30 4.05 17.10
CA CYS A 233 13.49 2.86 16.92
C CYS A 233 14.06 1.67 17.69
N GLU A 234 15.36 1.42 17.53
CA GLU A 234 16.08 0.33 18.19
C GLU A 234 16.20 0.54 19.70
N SER A 235 16.39 1.78 20.16
CA SER A 235 16.60 2.07 21.58
C SER A 235 15.32 2.26 22.39
N LEU A 236 14.23 2.73 21.78
CA LEU A 236 13.00 3.12 22.48
C LEU A 236 11.74 2.39 21.99
N GLY A 237 11.86 1.56 20.94
CA GLY A 237 10.77 0.74 20.41
C GLY A 237 9.81 1.47 19.47
N LEU A 238 8.82 0.72 18.97
CA LEU A 238 7.92 1.15 17.90
C LEU A 238 7.11 2.40 18.26
N ASP A 239 6.60 2.51 19.49
CA ASP A 239 5.76 3.64 19.91
C ASP A 239 6.48 4.98 19.80
N VAL A 240 7.77 5.03 20.17
CA VAL A 240 8.59 6.25 20.00
C VAL A 240 9.02 6.41 18.56
N CYS A 241 9.34 5.31 17.89
CA CYS A 241 9.75 5.28 16.48
C CYS A 241 8.71 5.95 15.57
N VAL A 242 7.43 5.56 15.66
CA VAL A 242 6.38 6.13 14.79
C VAL A 242 6.13 7.61 15.07
N ASN A 243 6.25 8.06 16.33
CA ASN A 243 6.12 9.47 16.66
C ASN A 243 7.26 10.29 16.06
N GLU A 244 8.48 9.76 16.08
CA GLU A 244 9.62 10.40 15.43
C GLU A 244 9.43 10.47 13.91
N MET A 245 8.94 9.40 13.27
CA MET A 245 8.70 9.42 11.82
C MET A 245 7.71 10.52 11.42
N VAL A 246 6.58 10.63 12.14
CA VAL A 246 5.61 11.73 11.87
C VAL A 246 6.25 13.09 12.10
N GLN A 247 6.99 13.27 13.20
CA GLN A 247 7.64 14.55 13.50
C GLN A 247 8.69 14.93 12.44
N GLU A 248 9.48 13.96 11.94
CA GLU A 248 10.43 14.19 10.85
C GLU A 248 9.72 14.68 9.59
N SER A 249 8.63 14.01 9.19
CA SER A 249 7.81 14.38 8.03
C SER A 249 7.15 15.75 8.21
N ALA A 250 6.58 16.05 9.37
CA ALA A 250 5.98 17.35 9.68
C ALA A 250 7.02 18.48 9.60
N SER A 251 8.22 18.24 10.16
CA SER A 251 9.33 19.20 10.12
C SER A 251 9.75 19.48 8.68
N LEU A 252 9.88 18.42 7.85
CA LEU A 252 10.21 18.56 6.43
C LEU A 252 9.11 19.33 5.68
N ALA A 253 7.84 19.06 5.98
CA ALA A 253 6.74 19.76 5.34
C ALA A 253 6.87 21.28 5.51
N CYS A 254 7.10 21.74 6.74
CA CYS A 254 7.31 23.15 7.04
C CYS A 254 8.59 23.72 6.41
N MET A 255 9.68 22.95 6.37
CA MET A 255 10.96 23.45 5.90
C MET A 255 11.00 23.61 4.38
N ILE A 256 10.41 22.66 3.63
CA ILE A 256 10.63 22.58 2.19
C ILE A 256 9.38 22.34 1.34
N SER A 257 8.31 21.74 1.89
CA SER A 257 7.11 21.42 1.12
C SER A 257 6.17 22.61 0.97
N TYR A 258 5.96 23.39 2.02
CA TYR A 258 5.12 24.59 2.00
C TYR A 258 5.87 25.86 1.54
N VAL A 259 7.09 25.73 1.03
CA VAL A 259 8.01 26.86 0.81
C VAL A 259 8.65 26.82 -0.57
N ASN A 260 8.54 27.92 -1.31
CA ASN A 260 9.22 28.14 -2.58
C ASN A 260 10.74 28.17 -2.41
N VAL A 261 11.49 28.07 -3.52
CA VAL A 261 12.96 28.12 -3.49
C VAL A 261 13.50 29.43 -2.92
N ASP A 262 12.77 30.53 -3.11
CA ASP A 262 13.12 31.85 -2.57
C ASP A 262 12.75 32.06 -1.09
N GLY A 263 12.16 31.05 -0.45
CA GLY A 263 11.73 31.12 0.95
C GLY A 263 10.31 31.66 1.17
N SER A 264 9.60 32.08 0.12
CA SER A 264 8.19 32.47 0.24
C SER A 264 7.28 31.26 0.49
N GLN A 265 6.18 31.45 1.22
CA GLN A 265 5.18 30.39 1.41
C GLN A 265 4.44 30.12 0.10
N ILE A 266 4.22 28.84 -0.22
CA ILE A 266 3.43 28.43 -1.38
C ILE A 266 1.95 28.64 -1.08
N GLY A 267 1.25 29.29 -2.00
CA GLY A 267 -0.18 29.55 -1.95
C GLY A 267 -0.92 29.09 -3.20
N ASN A 268 -2.24 29.27 -3.16
CA ASN A 268 -3.12 28.95 -4.29
C ASN A 268 -2.75 29.75 -5.55
N ASN A 269 -2.63 29.03 -6.67
CA ASN A 269 -2.24 29.48 -8.01
C ASN A 269 -0.76 29.83 -8.20
N ASP A 270 0.11 29.47 -7.24
CA ASP A 270 1.54 29.55 -7.45
C ASP A 270 2.01 28.57 -8.54
N SER A 271 3.14 28.90 -9.17
CA SER A 271 3.78 28.04 -10.17
C SER A 271 5.08 27.48 -9.61
N LEU A 272 5.17 26.16 -9.48
CA LEU A 272 6.36 25.47 -9.01
C LEU A 272 7.29 25.18 -10.19
N SER A 273 8.53 25.66 -10.07
CA SER A 273 9.53 25.58 -11.13
C SER A 273 10.28 24.23 -11.14
N PHE A 274 11.04 23.97 -12.20
CA PHE A 274 12.05 22.91 -12.20
C PHE A 274 13.07 23.05 -11.05
N GLU A 275 13.36 24.28 -10.63
CA GLU A 275 14.25 24.49 -9.48
C GLU A 275 13.63 23.98 -8.18
N TYR A 276 12.31 24.10 -8.03
CA TYR A 276 11.58 23.48 -6.93
C TYR A 276 11.74 21.96 -6.97
N HIS A 277 11.49 21.30 -8.11
CA HIS A 277 11.74 19.86 -8.26
C HIS A 277 13.20 19.48 -7.92
N ASN A 278 14.17 20.06 -8.63
CA ASN A 278 15.57 19.67 -8.57
C ASN A 278 16.20 19.85 -7.17
N SER A 279 15.70 20.81 -6.39
CA SER A 279 16.20 21.05 -5.04
C SER A 279 15.53 20.19 -3.96
N ARG A 280 14.48 19.43 -4.28
CA ARG A 280 13.76 18.54 -3.33
C ARG A 280 13.79 17.06 -3.71
N ILE A 281 14.09 16.69 -4.95
CA ILE A 281 14.08 15.28 -5.39
C ILE A 281 14.99 14.37 -4.56
N ASP A 282 16.18 14.84 -4.15
CA ASP A 282 17.06 14.06 -3.27
C ASP A 282 16.46 13.88 -1.87
N THR A 283 15.66 14.83 -1.39
CA THR A 283 14.94 14.68 -0.12
C THR A 283 13.83 13.65 -0.24
N ILE A 284 13.11 13.61 -1.37
CA ILE A 284 12.13 12.55 -1.65
C ILE A 284 12.81 11.19 -1.63
N LYS A 285 13.91 11.03 -2.38
CA LYS A 285 14.69 9.78 -2.40
C LYS A 285 15.15 9.36 -1.01
N GLU A 286 15.61 10.31 -0.18
CA GLU A 286 15.99 10.02 1.22
C GLU A 286 14.78 9.59 2.08
N GLN A 287 13.59 10.19 1.88
CA GLN A 287 12.38 9.79 2.59
C GLN A 287 11.87 8.40 2.16
N LEU A 288 11.92 8.09 0.86
CA LEU A 288 11.65 6.73 0.35
C LEU A 288 12.66 5.72 0.93
N ALA A 289 13.95 6.08 0.99
CA ALA A 289 14.99 5.24 1.60
C ALA A 289 14.73 4.96 3.09
N LYS A 290 14.35 6.00 3.86
CA LYS A 290 13.97 5.86 5.27
C LYS A 290 12.74 4.96 5.43
N GLY A 291 11.71 5.15 4.60
CA GLY A 291 10.51 4.32 4.59
C GLY A 291 10.86 2.85 4.41
N ALA A 292 11.70 2.52 3.43
CA ALA A 292 12.13 1.16 3.17
C ALA A 292 12.96 0.55 4.31
N VAL A 293 13.94 1.30 4.83
CA VAL A 293 14.79 0.87 5.95
C VAL A 293 13.96 0.60 7.20
N ARG A 294 13.02 1.50 7.52
CA ARG A 294 12.16 1.39 8.70
C ARG A 294 11.10 0.31 8.52
N LEU A 295 10.54 0.10 7.33
CA LEU A 295 9.62 -1.02 7.07
C LEU A 295 10.32 -2.36 7.28
N ALA A 296 11.53 -2.53 6.73
CA ALA A 296 12.34 -3.72 6.96
C ALA A 296 12.61 -3.94 8.46
N TRP A 297 12.98 -2.87 9.19
CA TRP A 297 13.19 -2.94 10.64
C TRP A 297 11.91 -3.34 11.40
N VAL A 298 10.75 -2.76 11.08
CA VAL A 298 9.48 -3.10 11.74
C VAL A 298 9.17 -4.58 11.52
N LEU A 299 9.31 -5.09 10.30
CA LEU A 299 9.08 -6.50 9.98
C LEU A 299 10.06 -7.43 10.71
N ASP A 300 11.36 -7.09 10.70
CA ASP A 300 12.40 -7.84 11.41
C ASP A 300 12.14 -7.89 12.92
N ASN A 301 11.96 -6.73 13.55
CA ASN A 301 11.73 -6.63 14.99
C ASN A 301 10.42 -7.33 15.41
N THR A 302 9.39 -7.29 14.57
CA THR A 302 8.10 -7.97 14.84
C THR A 302 8.25 -9.48 14.84
N PHE A 303 8.99 -10.02 13.88
CA PHE A 303 9.14 -11.47 13.72
C PHE A 303 10.34 -12.07 14.48
N ASP A 304 11.21 -11.25 15.06
CA ASP A 304 12.45 -11.69 15.70
C ASP A 304 12.24 -12.62 16.89
N ASN A 305 11.14 -12.48 17.63
CA ASN A 305 10.78 -13.38 18.73
C ASN A 305 9.54 -14.22 18.44
N PHE A 306 8.97 -14.10 17.25
CA PHE A 306 7.77 -14.84 16.89
C PHE A 306 8.09 -16.30 16.56
N THR A 307 7.52 -17.20 17.36
CA THR A 307 7.54 -18.65 17.12
C THR A 307 6.10 -19.15 17.18
N THR A 308 5.64 -19.86 16.15
CA THR A 308 4.41 -20.63 16.28
C THR A 308 4.70 -21.82 17.20
N THR A 309 4.24 -21.77 18.45
CA THR A 309 3.97 -23.00 19.19
C THR A 309 2.82 -23.69 18.48
N THR A 310 3.13 -24.47 17.44
CA THR A 310 2.24 -25.52 16.99
C THR A 310 2.07 -26.45 18.19
N PRO A 311 0.86 -26.63 18.75
CA PRO A 311 0.65 -27.71 19.71
C PRO A 311 1.11 -28.97 19.02
N ALA A 312 2.07 -29.68 19.61
CA ALA A 312 2.47 -30.99 19.13
C ALA A 312 1.19 -31.78 18.83
N PRO A 313 1.09 -32.50 17.70
CA PRO A 313 -0.06 -33.34 17.45
C PRO A 313 -0.21 -34.23 18.68
N THR A 314 -1.30 -34.08 19.42
CA THR A 314 -1.64 -35.01 20.49
C THR A 314 -1.62 -36.37 19.82
N THR A 315 -0.61 -37.18 20.12
CA THR A 315 -0.58 -38.57 19.70
C THR A 315 -1.76 -39.23 20.37
N THR A 316 -2.89 -39.30 19.66
CA THR A 316 -3.99 -40.16 20.03
C THR A 316 -3.42 -41.57 20.01
N SER A 317 -3.14 -42.11 21.19
CA SER A 317 -2.81 -43.52 21.34
C SER A 317 -4.04 -44.31 20.92
N THR A 318 -4.07 -44.76 19.67
CA THR A 318 -5.02 -45.74 19.17
C THR A 318 -4.78 -47.01 19.98
N THR A 319 -5.60 -47.20 21.02
CA THR A 319 -5.65 -48.46 21.76
C THR A 319 -6.30 -49.47 20.82
N THR A 320 -5.48 -50.37 20.28
CA THR A 320 -5.92 -51.55 19.54
C THR A 320 -6.76 -52.42 20.47
N LEU A 321 -8.08 -52.41 20.28
CA LEU A 321 -8.96 -53.39 20.90
C LEU A 321 -8.86 -54.69 20.09
N SER A 322 -8.15 -55.67 20.64
CA SER A 322 -8.13 -57.04 20.12
C SER A 322 -9.50 -57.70 20.29
N SER A 323 -9.93 -58.37 19.23
CA SER A 323 -11.16 -59.15 19.11
C SER A 323 -11.19 -60.36 20.05
N SER A 324 -12.36 -60.59 20.68
CA SER A 324 -12.73 -61.90 21.22
C SER A 324 -14.19 -62.21 20.87
N THR A 325 -14.35 -63.23 20.05
CA THR A 325 -15.59 -63.88 19.61
C THR A 325 -16.33 -64.57 20.75
N SER A 326 -17.66 -64.43 20.80
CA SER A 326 -18.55 -65.39 21.48
C SER A 326 -19.98 -65.29 20.93
N SER A 327 -20.48 -66.45 20.52
CA SER A 327 -21.73 -66.77 19.84
C SER A 327 -22.97 -66.85 20.76
N ALA A 328 -24.13 -66.36 20.30
CA ALA A 328 -25.46 -66.98 20.49
C ALA A 328 -26.55 -66.25 19.68
N GLN A 329 -27.32 -66.99 18.88
CA GLN A 329 -28.60 -66.55 18.27
C GLN A 329 -29.79 -66.84 19.23
N PRO A 330 -31.01 -66.32 18.98
CA PRO A 330 -32.00 -67.01 18.12
C PRO A 330 -32.98 -66.14 17.27
N VAL A 331 -33.34 -66.67 16.08
CA VAL A 331 -34.70 -66.89 15.51
C VAL A 331 -35.50 -65.77 14.76
N VAL A 332 -35.54 -65.95 13.43
CA VAL A 332 -36.69 -65.98 12.47
C VAL A 332 -37.49 -64.71 12.09
N SER A 333 -37.43 -64.30 10.80
CA SER A 333 -38.49 -64.52 9.78
C SER A 333 -38.16 -63.86 8.42
N THR A 334 -38.72 -64.46 7.38
CA THR A 334 -38.40 -64.42 5.93
C THR A 334 -39.13 -63.35 5.13
N THR A 335 -38.55 -62.86 4.01
CA THR A 335 -39.11 -62.99 2.62
C THR A 335 -38.22 -62.37 1.50
N SER A 336 -37.83 -63.24 0.54
CA SER A 336 -37.66 -63.13 -0.94
C SER A 336 -37.14 -61.86 -1.68
N SER A 337 -35.90 -61.95 -2.22
CA SER A 337 -35.43 -61.97 -3.65
C SER A 337 -36.01 -61.06 -4.78
N PRO A 338 -35.31 -60.86 -5.93
CA PRO A 338 -33.85 -60.83 -6.25
C PRO A 338 -33.40 -59.75 -7.29
N SER A 339 -32.11 -59.81 -7.67
CA SER A 339 -31.44 -59.32 -8.92
C SER A 339 -30.86 -57.89 -8.90
N SER A 340 -29.70 -57.55 -9.47
CA SER A 340 -28.76 -58.22 -10.39
C SER A 340 -27.39 -57.49 -10.41
N GLY A 341 -26.29 -58.23 -10.56
CA GLY A 341 -25.18 -57.91 -11.49
C GLY A 341 -24.19 -56.77 -11.18
N SER A 342 -22.98 -57.15 -10.76
CA SER A 342 -21.69 -56.45 -10.93
C SER A 342 -21.26 -56.42 -12.43
N PRO A 343 -20.07 -55.90 -12.86
CA PRO A 343 -18.92 -55.36 -12.10
C PRO A 343 -18.20 -54.12 -12.71
N SER A 344 -17.16 -53.66 -11.97
CA SER A 344 -15.87 -53.09 -12.42
C SER A 344 -15.81 -52.10 -13.59
N ASP A 345 -15.14 -50.95 -13.43
CA ASP A 345 -13.69 -50.91 -13.63
C ASP A 345 -13.04 -49.56 -13.27
N SER A 346 -11.74 -49.65 -13.08
CA SER A 346 -10.71 -48.63 -12.90
C SER A 346 -10.74 -47.45 -13.89
N SER A 347 -10.30 -46.27 -13.45
CA SER A 347 -8.99 -45.71 -13.84
C SER A 347 -8.86 -44.24 -13.41
N SER A 348 -7.64 -43.94 -12.98
CA SER A 348 -7.00 -42.63 -12.91
C SER A 348 -7.20 -41.84 -14.20
N ASP A 349 -7.35 -40.51 -14.11
CA ASP A 349 -6.48 -39.60 -14.85
C ASP A 349 -6.56 -38.14 -14.39
N ALA A 350 -5.40 -37.51 -14.55
CA ALA A 350 -4.99 -36.14 -14.34
C ALA A 350 -6.04 -35.05 -14.62
N PHE A 351 -6.18 -34.10 -13.68
CA PHE A 351 -6.72 -32.79 -13.96
C PHE A 351 -5.62 -31.90 -14.55
N GLN A 352 -5.72 -31.67 -15.85
CA GLN A 352 -4.98 -30.67 -16.61
C GLN A 352 -5.69 -29.31 -16.45
N PHE A 353 -4.90 -28.24 -16.33
CA PHE A 353 -5.34 -26.85 -16.24
C PHE A 353 -6.22 -26.47 -17.45
N GLY A 354 -7.43 -25.97 -17.16
CA GLY A 354 -8.28 -25.30 -18.13
C GLY A 354 -8.22 -23.78 -17.92
N GLU A 355 -7.67 -23.09 -18.89
CA GLU A 355 -7.81 -21.64 -19.08
C GLU A 355 -9.30 -21.28 -19.25
N HIS A 356 -9.78 -20.28 -18.51
CA HIS A 356 -11.06 -19.65 -18.78
C HIS A 356 -10.85 -18.20 -19.20
N ASN A 357 -10.89 -18.01 -20.52
CA ASN A 357 -11.34 -16.80 -21.18
C ASN A 357 -12.76 -16.45 -20.73
N ALA A 358 -12.96 -15.21 -20.29
CA ALA A 358 -14.20 -14.48 -20.50
C ALA A 358 -13.94 -13.00 -20.19
N PHE A 359 -14.02 -12.12 -21.18
CA PHE A 359 -14.77 -10.88 -21.01
C PHE A 359 -15.27 -10.37 -22.37
N TRP A 360 -16.55 -10.02 -22.35
CA TRP A 360 -17.39 -9.69 -23.48
C TRP A 360 -17.17 -8.25 -23.95
N ILE A 361 -17.32 -8.11 -25.27
CA ILE A 361 -17.37 -6.88 -26.06
C ILE A 361 -18.59 -6.02 -25.68
N CYS A 362 -18.37 -4.72 -25.46
CA CYS A 362 -19.38 -3.69 -25.69
C CYS A 362 -18.81 -2.58 -26.58
N LEU A 363 -19.00 -2.75 -27.89
CA LEU A 363 -18.93 -1.67 -28.88
C LEU A 363 -20.23 -0.85 -28.81
N PHE A 364 -20.11 0.47 -28.67
CA PHE A 364 -21.03 1.42 -29.29
C PHE A 364 -20.23 2.55 -29.91
N GLY A 365 -20.25 2.60 -31.25
CA GLY A 365 -19.80 3.74 -32.02
C GLY A 365 -20.91 4.77 -32.20
N ILE A 366 -20.53 6.05 -32.23
CA ILE A 366 -21.29 7.11 -32.90
C ILE A 366 -20.29 7.92 -33.74
N PHE A 367 -20.50 7.86 -35.05
CA PHE A 367 -19.95 8.75 -36.06
C PHE A 367 -20.84 10.01 -36.20
N THR A 368 -20.30 11.07 -36.84
CA THR A 368 -20.99 12.22 -37.52
C THR A 368 -20.91 13.56 -36.73
N VAL A 369 -20.49 14.75 -37.20
CA VAL A 369 -19.94 15.28 -38.49
C VAL A 369 -19.55 16.78 -38.32
N MET A 370 -18.60 17.24 -39.16
CA MET A 370 -18.34 18.59 -39.74
C MET A 370 -17.92 19.84 -38.93
N MET A 371 -16.72 20.33 -39.29
CA MET A 371 -16.42 21.61 -39.97
C MET A 371 -17.40 22.79 -39.81
N SER A 372 -16.93 23.89 -39.21
CA SER A 372 -16.72 25.22 -39.82
C SER A 372 -16.86 26.35 -38.80
N LEU A 373 -15.75 26.95 -38.38
CA LEU A 373 -15.36 28.35 -38.64
C LEU A 373 -13.95 28.61 -38.10
#